data_AF-A0A7Y9FKC8-F1
#
_entry.id   AF-A0A7Y9FKC8-F1
#
_cell.length_a   1.000
_cell.length_b   1.000
_cell.length_c   1.000
_cell.angle_alpha   90.00
_cell.angle_beta   90.00
_cell.angle_gamma   90.00
#
_symmetry.space_group_name_H-M   'P 1'
#
loop_
_entity.id
_entity.type
_entity.pdbx_description
1 polymer ?
#
loop_
_entity_poly.entity_id
_entity_poly.type
_entity_poly.pdbx_seq_one_letter_code
_entity_poly.pdbx_strand_id
1 'polypeptide(L)'
;MLVARRPAGPEWKTVMGAQVQFAPIDRASLRRARRAALAVLGRDEHEGSEAASAEEQMAELGDALSHALLMQGITDWKDVCLMADGDDAGPGEVLECTDENKALVLSDPLTFEAFDAAYVIPFVVRERAKNAYAASPNGTGAAATEASVTANSPARPTPKAGAKDAPTGRKPRRTKTPKSSGTS
;
A
#
# COMPACT_ATOMS: atom_id res chain seq x y z
N MET A 1 26.38 1.77 -7.80
CA MET A 1 26.79 1.80 -6.39
C MET A 1 25.53 2.03 -5.55
N LEU A 2 25.16 1.09 -4.67
CA LEU A 2 24.03 1.27 -3.76
C LEU A 2 24.54 1.97 -2.51
N VAL A 3 23.99 3.15 -2.19
CA VAL A 3 24.35 3.89 -0.97
C VAL A 3 23.25 3.66 0.06
N ALA A 4 23.54 2.81 1.05
CA ALA A 4 22.65 2.63 2.20
C ALA A 4 22.89 3.75 3.23
N ARG A 5 21.81 4.38 3.72
CA ARG A 5 21.90 5.33 4.85
C ARG A 5 21.75 4.58 6.17
N ARG A 6 22.52 4.99 7.18
CA ARG A 6 22.36 4.52 8.56
C ARG A 6 20.99 4.97 9.10
N PRO A 7 20.25 4.11 9.82
CA PRO A 7 19.00 4.53 10.46
C PRO A 7 19.27 5.67 11.45
N ALA A 8 18.38 6.67 11.46
CA ALA A 8 18.38 7.70 12.50
C ALA A 8 18.10 7.05 13.86
N GLY A 9 18.67 7.58 14.95
CA GLY A 9 18.36 7.12 16.30
C GLY A 9 16.98 7.60 16.77
N PRO A 10 16.52 7.15 17.94
CA PRO A 10 15.34 7.74 18.59
C PRO A 10 15.51 9.24 18.82
N GLU A 11 14.43 9.99 18.66
CA GLU A 11 14.41 11.46 18.76
C GLU A 11 13.34 11.91 19.75
N TRP A 12 13.69 12.84 20.65
CA TRP A 12 12.72 13.50 21.53
C TRP A 12 12.05 14.65 20.80
N LYS A 13 10.72 14.72 20.89
CA LYS A 13 9.91 15.78 20.30
C LYS A 13 8.92 16.32 21.31
N THR A 14 8.69 17.62 21.25
CA THR A 14 7.63 18.27 22.04
C THR A 14 6.27 18.04 21.37
N VAL A 15 5.33 17.46 22.10
CA VAL A 15 3.94 17.26 21.66
C VAL A 15 3.03 17.78 22.75
N MET A 16 2.24 18.82 22.46
CA MET A 16 1.31 19.45 23.42
C MET A 16 1.94 19.82 24.78
N GLY A 17 3.21 20.20 24.77
CA GLY A 17 3.96 20.54 25.99
C GLY A 17 4.67 19.36 26.66
N ALA A 18 4.30 18.12 26.35
CA ALA A 18 5.00 16.92 26.79
C ALA A 18 6.23 16.61 25.91
N GLN A 19 7.20 15.88 26.46
CA GLN A 19 8.35 15.36 25.70
C GLN A 19 8.10 13.90 25.35
N VAL A 20 8.10 13.55 24.07
CA VAL A 20 7.85 12.19 23.60
C VAL A 20 9.05 11.70 22.79
N GLN A 21 9.56 10.53 23.12
CA GLN A 21 10.61 9.88 22.37
C GLN A 21 10.02 8.98 21.28
N PHE A 22 10.41 9.26 20.04
CA PHE A 22 9.99 8.49 18.89
C PHE A 22 11.14 7.71 18.28
N ALA A 23 10.93 6.42 18.06
CA ALA A 23 11.77 5.60 17.19
C ALA A 23 11.65 6.08 15.73
N PRO A 24 12.67 5.88 14.88
CA PRO A 24 12.56 6.16 13.46
C PRO A 24 11.54 5.26 12.76
N ILE A 25 10.77 5.81 11.80
CA ILE A 25 9.93 5.00 10.90
C ILE A 25 10.84 4.34 9.86
N ASP A 26 10.97 3.02 9.96
CA ASP A 26 11.70 2.19 9.01
C ASP A 26 10.76 1.35 8.13
N ARG A 27 11.33 0.61 7.17
CA ARG A 27 10.54 -0.24 6.27
C ARG A 27 9.88 -1.42 7.02
N ALA A 28 10.41 -1.83 8.16
CA ALA A 28 9.86 -2.94 8.93
C ALA A 28 8.64 -2.47 9.75
N SER A 29 8.72 -1.32 10.40
CA SER A 29 7.61 -0.68 11.11
C SER A 29 6.49 -0.31 10.14
N LEU A 30 6.80 0.29 8.99
CA LEU A 30 5.78 0.63 7.99
C LEU A 30 5.03 -0.62 7.48
N ARG A 31 5.73 -1.74 7.25
CA ARG A 31 5.08 -3.01 6.87
C ARG A 31 4.25 -3.62 7.99
N ARG A 32 4.67 -3.49 9.25
CA ARG A 32 3.88 -3.94 10.40
C ARG A 32 2.63 -3.09 10.57
N ALA A 33 2.77 -1.77 10.51
CA ALA A 33 1.67 -0.83 10.62
C ALA A 33 0.62 -1.04 9.51
N ARG A 34 1.04 -1.22 8.25
CA ARG A 34 0.11 -1.56 7.14
C ARG A 34 -0.67 -2.84 7.38
N ARG A 35 -0.01 -3.88 7.91
CA ARG A 35 -0.70 -5.15 8.24
C ARG A 35 -1.70 -4.98 9.37
N ALA A 36 -1.37 -4.16 10.37
CA ALA A 36 -2.29 -3.84 11.46
C ALA A 36 -3.50 -3.04 10.95
N ALA A 37 -3.28 -2.00 10.12
CA ALA A 37 -4.34 -1.19 9.55
C ALA A 37 -5.31 -2.00 8.68
N LEU A 38 -4.78 -2.87 7.81
CA LEU A 38 -5.62 -3.75 7.00
C LEU A 38 -6.42 -4.77 7.83
N ALA A 39 -5.93 -5.15 9.00
CA ALA A 39 -6.65 -6.05 9.89
C ALA A 39 -7.84 -5.37 10.59
N VAL A 40 -7.89 -4.03 10.64
CA VAL A 40 -9.03 -3.28 11.15
C VAL A 40 -10.16 -3.31 10.12
N LEU A 41 -9.89 -2.92 8.87
CA LEU A 41 -10.87 -2.97 7.77
C LEU A 41 -11.48 -4.36 7.56
N GLY A 42 -10.67 -5.42 7.69
CA GLY A 42 -11.15 -6.80 7.54
C GLY A 42 -12.09 -7.28 8.65
N ARG A 43 -12.24 -6.51 9.75
CA ARG A 43 -13.19 -6.83 10.83
C ARG A 43 -14.57 -6.23 10.58
N ASP A 44 -14.66 -5.06 9.96
CA ASP A 44 -15.94 -4.37 9.72
C ASP A 44 -16.79 -5.01 8.60
N GLU A 45 -16.16 -5.77 7.69
CA GLU A 45 -16.89 -6.50 6.64
C GLU A 45 -17.83 -7.61 7.17
N HIS A 46 -17.70 -8.02 8.44
CA HIS A 46 -18.50 -9.10 9.04
C HIS A 46 -19.73 -8.65 9.84
N GLU A 47 -19.91 -7.35 10.10
CA GLU A 47 -21.02 -6.83 10.89
C GLU A 47 -21.96 -5.95 10.07
N GLY A 48 -22.59 -6.50 9.02
CA GLY A 48 -23.85 -5.98 8.44
C GLY A 48 -23.91 -4.49 8.06
N SER A 49 -22.77 -3.81 7.95
CA SER A 49 -22.67 -2.37 7.79
C SER A 49 -22.94 -2.00 6.34
N GLU A 50 -23.68 -0.90 6.13
CA GLU A 50 -23.78 -0.28 4.81
C GLU A 50 -22.36 -0.04 4.29
N ALA A 51 -22.05 -0.52 3.08
CA ALA A 51 -20.71 -0.43 2.54
C ALA A 51 -20.26 1.05 2.55
N ALA A 52 -19.36 1.38 3.48
CA ALA A 52 -18.75 2.70 3.57
C ALA A 52 -18.21 3.11 2.20
N SER A 53 -18.30 4.39 1.87
CA SER A 53 -17.76 4.88 0.60
C SER A 53 -16.26 4.58 0.51
N ALA A 54 -15.74 4.48 -0.72
CA ALA A 54 -14.31 4.27 -0.92
C ALA A 54 -13.45 5.39 -0.27
N GLU A 55 -14.01 6.59 -0.13
CA GLU A 55 -13.36 7.74 0.51
C GLU A 55 -13.26 7.56 2.03
N GLU A 56 -14.35 7.11 2.68
CA GLU A 56 -14.37 6.80 4.11
C GLU A 56 -13.44 5.64 4.45
N GLN A 57 -13.44 4.57 3.65
CA GLN A 57 -12.52 3.44 3.83
C GLN A 57 -11.05 3.86 3.70
N MET A 58 -10.75 4.81 2.80
CA MET A 58 -9.38 5.34 2.66
C MET A 58 -8.97 6.22 3.85
N ALA A 59 -9.90 7.03 4.38
CA ALA A 59 -9.66 7.83 5.58
C ALA A 59 -9.39 6.93 6.79
N GLU A 60 -10.26 5.94 7.02
CA GLU A 60 -10.13 4.98 8.10
C GLU A 60 -8.83 4.16 8.01
N LEU A 61 -8.45 3.73 6.80
CA LEU A 61 -7.15 3.08 6.58
C LEU A 61 -5.98 4.01 6.96
N GLY A 62 -6.10 5.29 6.65
CA GLY A 62 -5.12 6.32 6.99
C GLY A 62 -4.94 6.44 8.50
N ASP A 63 -6.05 6.59 9.22
CA ASP A 63 -6.06 6.74 10.67
C ASP A 63 -5.54 5.48 11.36
N ALA A 64 -6.00 4.30 10.91
CA ALA A 64 -5.52 3.01 11.44
C ALA A 64 -4.01 2.81 11.19
N LEU A 65 -3.49 3.30 10.05
CA LEU A 65 -2.05 3.26 9.76
C LEU A 65 -1.28 4.20 10.68
N SER A 66 -1.74 5.44 10.84
CA SER A 66 -1.14 6.44 11.74
C SER A 66 -1.13 5.95 13.18
N HIS A 67 -2.26 5.42 13.67
CA HIS A 67 -2.37 4.82 14.99
C HIS A 67 -1.36 3.68 15.19
N ALA A 68 -1.26 2.75 14.23
CA ALA A 68 -0.32 1.64 14.32
C ALA A 68 1.16 2.10 14.27
N LEU A 69 1.47 3.19 13.56
CA LEU A 69 2.80 3.79 13.55
C LEU A 69 3.12 4.46 14.88
N LEU A 70 2.17 5.17 15.48
CA LEU A 70 2.34 5.83 16.78
C LEU A 70 2.55 4.81 17.90
N MET A 71 1.71 3.77 17.96
CA MET A 71 1.84 2.69 18.95
C MET A 71 3.20 1.99 18.90
N GLN A 72 3.78 1.82 17.71
CA GLN A 72 5.12 1.23 17.53
C GLN A 72 6.25 2.25 17.70
N GLY A 73 5.97 3.52 17.43
CA GLY A 73 6.96 4.59 17.34
C GLY A 73 7.27 5.21 18.70
N ILE A 74 6.30 5.33 19.58
CA ILE A 74 6.48 5.89 20.92
C ILE A 74 7.26 4.90 21.78
N THR A 75 8.49 5.27 22.15
CA THR A 75 9.38 4.45 22.98
C THR A 75 9.40 4.89 24.44
N ASP A 76 9.25 6.18 24.68
CA ASP A 76 9.25 6.78 26.01
C ASP A 76 8.54 8.15 25.98
N TRP A 77 8.13 8.68 27.12
CA TRP A 77 7.62 10.05 27.24
C TRP A 77 7.85 10.64 28.63
N LYS A 78 7.70 11.96 28.74
CA LYS A 78 7.75 12.71 29.99
C LYS A 78 6.66 13.77 29.98
N ASP A 79 6.17 14.09 31.16
CA ASP A 79 5.19 15.16 31.37
C ASP A 79 3.85 14.91 30.64
N VAL A 80 3.53 13.63 30.42
CA VAL A 80 2.19 13.19 29.97
C VAL A 80 1.38 12.90 31.23
N CYS A 81 0.28 13.64 31.40
CA CYS A 81 -0.58 13.51 32.57
C CYS A 81 -2.02 13.23 32.16
N LEU A 82 -2.70 12.39 32.94
CA LEU A 82 -4.15 12.21 32.85
C LEU A 82 -4.83 13.23 33.77
N MET A 83 -5.73 14.03 33.21
CA MET A 83 -6.58 14.92 34.00
C MET A 83 -7.76 14.11 34.54
N ALA A 84 -8.08 14.27 35.82
CA ALA A 84 -9.15 13.52 36.47
C ALA A 84 -10.55 13.95 35.96
N ASP A 85 -10.73 15.24 35.63
CA ASP A 85 -11.94 15.82 35.07
C ASP A 85 -11.63 17.10 34.26
N GLY A 86 -12.53 17.50 33.36
CA GLY A 86 -12.35 18.65 32.46
C GLY A 86 -12.24 20.04 33.15
N ASP A 87 -12.53 20.10 34.44
CA ASP A 87 -12.42 21.31 35.29
C ASP A 87 -11.33 21.18 36.37
N ASP A 88 -10.60 20.05 36.42
CA ASP A 88 -9.59 19.84 37.45
C ASP A 88 -8.26 20.52 37.03
N ALA A 89 -7.93 21.61 37.71
CA ALA A 89 -6.65 22.31 37.56
C ALA A 89 -5.53 21.69 38.43
N GLY A 90 -5.77 20.52 39.03
CA GLY A 90 -4.80 19.78 39.80
C GLY A 90 -3.61 19.29 38.97
N PRO A 91 -2.49 18.92 39.63
CA PRO A 91 -1.40 18.23 38.97
C PRO A 91 -1.91 16.85 38.56
N GLY A 92 -2.32 16.69 37.31
CA GLY A 92 -2.82 15.43 36.76
C GLY A 92 -1.87 14.25 37.02
N GLU A 93 -2.40 13.04 36.94
CA GLU A 93 -1.62 11.83 37.22
C GLU A 93 -0.60 11.58 36.11
N VAL A 94 0.69 11.52 36.46
CA VAL A 94 1.77 11.25 35.49
C VAL A 94 1.64 9.82 34.98
N LEU A 95 1.49 9.67 33.67
CA LEU A 95 1.36 8.36 33.03
C LEU A 95 2.73 7.80 32.66
N GLU A 96 2.98 6.54 33.02
CA GLU A 96 4.13 5.80 32.50
C GLU A 96 3.92 5.42 31.02
N CYS A 97 5.00 5.27 30.26
CA CYS A 97 4.95 4.95 28.83
C CYS A 97 4.68 3.46 28.57
N THR A 98 3.53 2.96 29.02
CA THR A 98 3.04 1.60 28.75
C THR A 98 2.18 1.56 27.50
N ASP A 99 2.00 0.38 26.88
CA ASP A 99 1.17 0.26 25.69
C ASP A 99 -0.31 0.56 25.98
N GLU A 100 -0.80 0.25 27.18
CA GLU A 100 -2.15 0.60 27.62
C GLU A 100 -2.33 2.12 27.72
N ASN A 101 -1.37 2.81 28.34
CA ASN A 101 -1.42 4.27 28.45
C ASN A 101 -1.26 4.96 27.10
N LYS A 102 -0.43 4.43 26.19
CA LYS A 102 -0.35 4.93 24.80
C LYS A 102 -1.71 4.85 24.11
N ALA A 103 -2.38 3.71 24.22
CA ALA A 103 -3.71 3.54 23.64
C ALA A 103 -4.74 4.49 24.27
N LEU A 104 -4.67 4.71 25.58
CA LEU A 104 -5.52 5.68 26.29
C LEU A 104 -5.30 7.10 25.77
N VAL A 105 -4.05 7.55 25.71
CA VAL A 105 -3.67 8.90 25.25
C VAL A 105 -4.04 9.11 23.78
N LEU A 106 -3.86 8.09 22.93
CA LEU A 106 -4.21 8.16 21.52
C LEU A 106 -5.71 7.96 21.22
N SER A 107 -6.53 7.66 22.24
CA SER A 107 -7.98 7.58 22.08
C SER A 107 -8.66 8.95 22.02
N ASP A 108 -8.02 9.98 22.56
CA ASP A 108 -8.47 11.37 22.44
C ASP A 108 -8.12 11.91 21.04
N PRO A 109 -9.09 12.39 20.25
CA PRO A 109 -8.84 12.89 18.90
C PRO A 109 -7.81 14.03 18.83
N LEU A 110 -7.87 14.98 19.77
CA LEU A 110 -6.95 16.13 19.77
C LEU A 110 -5.51 15.69 20.02
N THR A 111 -5.34 14.78 20.98
CA THR A 111 -4.04 14.21 21.28
C THR A 111 -3.54 13.36 20.11
N PHE A 112 -4.39 12.52 19.51
CA PHE A 112 -4.03 11.74 18.33
C PHE A 112 -3.50 12.61 17.19
N GLU A 113 -4.23 13.68 16.83
CA GLU A 113 -3.82 14.60 15.76
C GLU A 113 -2.48 15.29 16.06
N ALA A 114 -2.26 15.71 17.31
CA ALA A 114 -1.01 16.35 17.71
C ALA A 114 0.19 15.40 17.59
N PHE A 115 0.01 14.14 17.99
CA PHE A 115 1.02 13.10 17.86
C PHE A 115 1.29 12.75 16.39
N ASP A 116 0.23 12.61 15.58
CA ASP A 116 0.33 12.35 14.14
C ASP A 116 1.09 13.48 13.42
N ALA A 117 0.75 14.74 13.72
CA ALA A 117 1.40 15.92 13.18
C ALA A 117 2.88 16.03 13.56
N ALA A 118 3.25 15.61 14.78
CA ALA A 118 4.65 15.66 15.23
C ALA A 118 5.51 14.53 14.64
N TYR A 119 4.92 13.35 14.38
CA TYR A 119 5.68 12.14 14.06
C TYR A 119 5.45 11.59 12.65
N VAL A 120 4.20 11.35 12.26
CA VAL A 120 3.84 10.66 11.02
C VAL A 120 3.78 11.63 9.84
N ILE A 121 3.12 12.78 9.97
CA ILE A 121 2.99 13.77 8.89
C ILE A 121 4.37 14.18 8.34
N PRO A 122 5.38 14.52 9.16
CA PRO A 122 6.70 14.91 8.65
C PRO A 122 7.38 13.79 7.86
N PHE A 123 7.14 12.53 8.24
CA PHE A 123 7.63 11.38 7.48
C PHE A 123 6.93 11.28 6.12
N VAL A 124 5.59 11.38 6.08
CA VAL A 124 4.81 11.31 4.85
C VAL A 124 5.18 12.44 3.89
N VAL A 125 5.31 13.68 4.39
CA VAL A 125 5.73 14.85 3.59
C VAL A 125 7.11 14.62 2.99
N ARG A 126 8.07 14.11 3.76
CA ARG A 126 9.42 13.80 3.28
C ARG A 126 9.45 12.68 2.24
N GLU A 127 8.66 11.63 2.41
CA GLU A 127 8.54 10.55 1.42
C GLU A 127 7.87 11.03 0.13
N ARG A 128 6.82 11.86 0.22
CA ARG A 128 6.21 12.51 -0.94
C ARG A 128 7.22 13.39 -1.68
N ALA A 129 8.00 14.19 -0.97
CA ALA A 129 9.04 15.01 -1.57
C ALA A 129 10.10 14.17 -2.30
N LYS A 130 10.60 13.08 -1.68
CA LYS A 130 11.54 12.16 -2.33
C LYS A 130 10.97 11.56 -3.62
N ASN A 131 9.69 11.19 -3.61
CA ASN A 131 9.01 10.63 -4.78
C ASN A 131 8.71 11.69 -5.84
N ALA A 132 8.49 12.96 -5.45
CA ALA A 132 8.32 14.06 -6.38
C ALA A 132 9.63 14.35 -7.17
N TYR A 133 10.79 14.23 -6.53
CA TYR A 133 12.09 14.32 -7.21
C TYR A 133 12.48 13.06 -7.99
N ALA A 134 11.72 11.97 -7.86
CA ALA A 134 11.86 10.77 -8.68
C ALA A 134 11.03 10.84 -9.98
N ALA A 135 10.34 11.95 -10.24
CA ALA A 135 9.94 12.30 -11.60
C ALA A 135 11.22 12.41 -12.44
N SER A 136 11.44 11.37 -13.24
CA SER A 136 12.59 11.13 -14.10
C SER A 136 13.25 12.44 -14.59
N PRO A 137 14.58 12.58 -14.51
CA PRO A 137 15.24 13.55 -15.36
C PRO A 137 14.84 13.23 -16.81
N ASN A 138 14.43 14.25 -17.55
CA ASN A 138 14.21 14.21 -18.99
C ASN A 138 15.19 13.25 -19.67
N GLY A 139 14.69 12.11 -20.16
CA GLY A 139 15.49 11.07 -20.78
C GLY A 139 14.60 10.19 -21.64
N THR A 140 14.60 10.48 -22.95
CA THR A 140 13.83 9.85 -24.04
C THR A 140 12.31 10.01 -23.99
N GLY A 141 11.82 11.18 -24.43
CA GLY A 141 10.40 11.40 -24.72
C GLY A 141 10.13 12.74 -25.40
N ALA A 142 11.03 13.72 -25.22
CA ALA A 142 11.08 14.92 -26.04
C ALA A 142 12.01 14.67 -27.24
N ALA A 143 11.46 14.71 -28.46
CA ALA A 143 12.07 14.42 -29.75
C ALA A 143 12.09 12.95 -30.21
N ALA A 144 10.92 12.31 -30.27
CA ALA A 144 10.60 11.54 -31.47
C ALA A 144 9.85 12.48 -32.42
N THR A 145 10.61 13.28 -33.17
CA THR A 145 10.12 13.86 -34.42
C THR A 145 9.49 12.73 -35.22
N GLU A 146 8.29 12.96 -35.75
CA GLU A 146 7.65 12.07 -36.71
C GLU A 146 8.60 11.86 -37.89
N ALA A 147 9.37 10.77 -37.86
CA ALA A 147 9.98 10.24 -39.07
C ALA A 147 8.84 9.64 -39.89
N SER A 148 8.26 10.48 -40.73
CA SER A 148 7.50 10.14 -41.91
C SER A 148 8.32 9.22 -42.84
N VAL A 149 8.54 7.96 -42.46
CA VAL A 149 8.94 6.88 -43.37
C VAL A 149 8.40 5.54 -42.86
N THR A 150 7.10 5.45 -42.62
CA THR A 150 6.43 4.15 -42.76
C THR A 150 6.28 3.94 -44.26
N ALA A 151 7.15 3.14 -44.85
CA ALA A 151 7.04 2.74 -46.25
C ALA A 151 5.71 1.98 -46.44
N ASN A 152 4.70 2.70 -46.94
CA ASN A 152 3.44 2.16 -47.46
C ASN A 152 3.71 1.43 -48.79
N SER A 153 4.37 0.29 -48.73
CA SER A 153 4.39 -0.65 -49.85
C SER A 153 4.03 -2.04 -49.34
N PRO A 154 2.91 -2.63 -49.78
CA PRO A 154 2.61 -4.01 -49.46
C PRO A 154 3.73 -4.90 -50.02
N ALA A 155 4.20 -5.84 -49.21
CA ALA A 155 5.16 -6.84 -49.65
C ALA A 155 4.59 -7.58 -50.88
N ARG A 156 5.36 -7.61 -51.97
CA ARG A 156 5.02 -8.40 -53.17
C ARG A 156 4.84 -9.87 -52.75
N PRO A 157 3.71 -10.52 -53.08
CA PRO A 157 3.57 -11.95 -52.84
C PRO A 157 4.60 -12.70 -53.67
N THR A 158 5.45 -13.48 -53.01
CA THR A 158 6.28 -14.48 -53.68
C THR A 158 5.37 -15.57 -54.27
N PRO A 159 5.63 -16.04 -55.50
CA PRO A 159 4.86 -17.13 -56.08
C PRO A 159 4.99 -18.37 -55.18
N LYS A 160 3.84 -18.94 -54.82
CA LYS A 160 3.72 -20.17 -54.04
C LYS A 160 4.54 -21.28 -54.70
N ALA A 161 5.68 -21.62 -54.11
CA ALA A 161 6.22 -22.97 -54.29
C ALA A 161 5.25 -23.92 -53.59
N GLY A 162 4.62 -24.80 -54.36
CA GLY A 162 3.63 -25.75 -53.86
C GLY A 162 4.17 -26.51 -52.64
N ALA A 163 3.41 -26.51 -51.56
CA ALA A 163 3.68 -27.39 -50.44
C ALA A 163 3.65 -28.84 -50.96
N LYS A 164 4.77 -29.56 -50.80
CA LYS A 164 4.77 -31.01 -51.03
C LYS A 164 3.95 -31.64 -49.92
N ASP A 165 2.98 -32.46 -50.29
CA ASP A 165 2.15 -33.21 -49.33
C ASP A 165 3.04 -34.04 -48.41
N ALA A 166 2.88 -33.83 -47.09
CA ALA A 166 3.46 -34.71 -46.09
C ALA A 166 2.79 -36.09 -46.20
N PRO A 167 3.54 -37.21 -46.17
CA PRO A 167 2.96 -38.54 -46.19
C PRO A 167 2.12 -38.75 -44.92
N THR A 168 0.80 -38.62 -45.06
CA THR A 168 -0.14 -38.90 -43.99
C THR A 168 -0.33 -40.41 -43.86
N GLY A 169 -0.22 -40.92 -42.63
CA GLY A 169 -0.37 -42.33 -42.32
C GLY A 169 -1.71 -42.88 -42.82
N ARG A 170 -1.65 -43.92 -43.65
CA ARG A 170 -2.83 -44.62 -44.21
C ARG A 170 -3.68 -45.19 -43.07
N LYS A 171 -4.85 -44.62 -42.82
CA LYS A 171 -5.89 -45.31 -42.03
C LYS A 171 -6.58 -46.36 -42.91
N PRO A 172 -6.70 -47.62 -42.46
CA PRO A 172 -7.37 -48.66 -43.23
C PRO A 172 -8.84 -48.32 -43.45
N ARG A 173 -9.30 -48.59 -44.68
CA ARG A 173 -10.66 -48.35 -45.16
C ARG A 173 -11.64 -49.22 -44.37
N ARG A 174 -12.49 -48.57 -43.57
CA ARG A 174 -13.56 -49.21 -42.79
C ARG A 174 -14.61 -49.79 -43.75
N THR A 175 -14.76 -51.12 -43.72
CA THR A 175 -15.73 -51.88 -44.51
C THR A 175 -17.15 -51.50 -44.11
N LYS A 176 -18.01 -51.22 -45.09
CA LYS A 176 -19.44 -50.96 -44.86
C LYS A 176 -20.13 -52.28 -44.52
N THR A 177 -20.78 -52.35 -43.36
CA THR A 177 -21.70 -53.43 -43.02
C THR A 177 -22.98 -53.31 -43.87
N PRO A 178 -23.50 -54.40 -44.43
CA PRO A 178 -24.74 -54.38 -45.21
C PRO A 178 -25.96 -54.08 -44.32
N LYS A 179 -26.92 -53.33 -44.89
CA LYS A 179 -28.23 -53.03 -44.29
C LYS A 179 -29.08 -54.30 -44.23
N SER A 180 -29.61 -54.63 -43.06
CA SER A 180 -30.72 -55.56 -42.91
C SER A 180 -32.02 -54.88 -43.32
N SER A 181 -32.65 -55.38 -44.37
CA SER A 181 -34.07 -55.15 -44.69
C SER A 181 -34.81 -56.46 -44.47
N GLY A 182 -35.82 -56.46 -43.62
CA GLY A 182 -36.63 -57.65 -43.34
C GLY A 182 -37.85 -57.31 -42.52
N THR A 183 -38.89 -56.85 -43.21
CA THR A 183 -40.28 -56.82 -42.76
C THR A 183 -40.86 -58.22 -42.92
N SER A 184 -41.51 -58.74 -41.87
CA SER A 184 -42.74 -59.54 -41.90
C SER A 184 -43.28 -59.65 -40.49
#